data_AF-A0AAV0FMQ1-F1
#
_entry.id   AF-A0AAV0FMQ1-F1
#
_cell.length_a   1.000
_cell.length_b   1.000
_cell.length_c   1.000
_cell.angle_alpha   90.00
_cell.angle_beta   90.00
_cell.angle_gamma   90.00
#
_symmetry.space_group_name_H-M   'P 1'
#
loop_
_entity.id
_entity.type
_entity.pdbx_description
1 polymer ?
#
loop_
_entity_poly.entity_id
_entity_poly.type
_entity_poly.pdbx_seq_one_letter_code
_entity_poly.pdbx_strand_id
1 'polypeptide(L)'
;MYLKTPFWRDRSNPGSQSDSQSPVADLVNLLDRQRLYREISLALRTGLSDARAEFSFLRVRGLRRILKFLRSVAECDATINLFIHSQSIPELQVVPVLFEHSLREHEDQNVASLDHIFTVEPMEITSPSTDGEAAIALRVLEGCCLLHRESTVLAHQYKAIPVCK
;
A
#
# COMPACT_ATOMS: atom_id res chain seq x y z
N MET A 1 8.26 14.08 9.80
CA MET A 1 8.69 12.89 10.55
C MET A 1 9.73 12.15 9.74
N TYR A 2 10.98 12.13 10.21
CA TYR A 2 12.04 11.31 9.64
C TYR A 2 11.70 9.85 9.94
N LEU A 3 11.22 9.12 8.94
CA LEU A 3 11.07 7.68 9.04
C LEU A 3 12.48 7.09 9.13
N LYS A 4 12.80 6.49 10.29
CA LYS A 4 13.97 5.64 10.49
C LYS A 4 14.12 4.71 9.28
N THR A 5 15.35 4.49 8.81
CA THR A 5 15.59 3.57 7.70
C THR A 5 15.00 2.20 8.04
N PRO A 6 14.28 1.56 7.10
CA PRO A 6 13.70 0.26 7.36
C PRO A 6 14.82 -0.74 7.65
N PHE A 7 14.60 -1.60 8.65
CA PHE A 7 15.63 -2.52 9.18
C PHE A 7 16.30 -3.37 8.09
N TRP A 8 15.58 -3.71 7.03
CA TRP A 8 16.10 -4.52 5.93
C TRP A 8 17.11 -3.79 5.02
N ARG A 9 17.15 -2.46 4.99
CA ARG A 9 18.15 -1.71 4.21
C ARG A 9 19.56 -1.83 4.76
N ASP A 10 19.69 -2.12 6.05
CA ASP A 10 21.01 -2.24 6.69
C ASP A 10 21.64 -3.63 6.47
N ARG A 11 20.85 -4.63 6.02
CA ARG A 11 21.31 -6.01 5.79
C ARG A 11 21.80 -6.30 4.36
N SER A 12 21.65 -5.37 3.42
CA SER A 12 22.14 -5.52 2.03
C SER A 12 23.68 -5.50 1.88
N ASN A 13 24.43 -5.37 2.98
CA ASN A 13 25.88 -5.62 3.02
C ASN A 13 26.17 -6.92 3.79
N PRO A 14 26.19 -8.10 3.12
CA PRO A 14 26.64 -9.32 3.77
C PRO A 14 28.17 -9.33 3.80
N GLY A 15 28.73 -8.71 4.84
CA GLY A 15 30.13 -8.94 5.21
C GLY A 15 30.30 -10.36 5.72
N SER A 16 30.98 -11.19 4.91
CA SER A 16 31.68 -12.43 5.25
C SER A 16 30.91 -13.48 6.08
N GLN A 17 30.58 -14.56 5.38
CA GLN A 17 30.16 -15.86 5.88
C GLN A 17 31.05 -16.35 7.03
N SER A 18 30.43 -16.78 8.12
CA SER A 18 30.90 -17.91 8.93
C SER A 18 29.71 -18.79 9.26
N ASP A 19 29.59 -19.87 8.49
CA ASP A 19 28.71 -21.00 8.76
C ASP A 19 29.08 -21.57 10.13
N SER A 20 28.27 -21.24 11.14
CA SER A 20 28.18 -22.00 12.36
C SER A 20 26.71 -22.28 12.58
N GLN A 21 26.30 -23.52 12.28
CA GLN A 21 24.98 -24.07 12.63
C GLN A 21 24.85 -24.10 14.16
N SER A 22 24.57 -22.93 14.73
CA SER A 22 24.26 -22.75 16.13
C SER A 22 22.74 -22.64 16.25
N PRO A 23 22.08 -23.39 17.16
CA PRO A 23 20.64 -23.24 17.38
C PRO A 23 20.25 -21.81 17.78
N VAL A 24 21.21 -21.04 18.31
CA VAL A 24 21.02 -19.61 18.59
C VAL A 24 20.98 -18.78 17.31
N ALA A 25 21.80 -19.10 16.30
CA ALA A 25 21.78 -18.41 15.01
C ALA A 25 20.44 -18.64 14.28
N ASP A 26 19.90 -19.85 14.34
CA ASP A 26 18.59 -20.18 13.78
C ASP A 26 17.45 -19.42 14.49
N LEU A 27 17.50 -19.33 15.82
CA LEU A 27 16.54 -18.55 16.60
C LEU A 27 16.61 -17.05 16.24
N VAL A 28 17.81 -16.49 16.12
CA VAL A 28 18.00 -15.09 15.71
C VAL A 28 17.41 -14.84 14.32
N ASN A 29 17.65 -15.74 13.36
CA ASN A 29 17.08 -15.63 12.02
C ASN A 29 15.53 -15.71 12.02
N LEU A 30 14.94 -16.56 12.86
CA LEU A 30 13.49 -16.64 13.02
C LEU A 30 12.90 -15.36 13.62
N LEU A 31 13.54 -14.81 14.66
CA LEU A 31 13.11 -13.56 15.28
C LEU A 31 13.25 -12.37 14.32
N ASP A 32 14.33 -12.30 13.56
CA ASP A 32 14.54 -11.29 12.53
C ASP A 32 13.46 -11.38 11.46
N ARG A 33 13.14 -12.60 10.99
CA ARG A 33 12.04 -12.80 10.04
C ARG A 33 10.71 -12.33 10.62
N GLN A 34 10.41 -12.67 11.87
CA GLN A 34 9.17 -12.23 12.54
C GLN A 34 9.12 -10.71 12.69
N ARG A 35 10.24 -10.07 13.01
CA ARG A 35 10.37 -8.61 13.06
C ARG A 35 10.10 -7.98 11.70
N LEU A 36 10.69 -8.52 10.63
CA LEU A 36 10.46 -8.06 9.26
C LEU A 36 8.97 -8.13 8.87
N TYR A 37 8.29 -9.25 9.16
CA TYR A 37 6.84 -9.37 8.92
C TYR A 37 6.04 -8.26 9.63
N ARG A 38 6.36 -7.98 10.90
CA ARG A 38 5.66 -6.95 11.69
C ARG A 38 5.90 -5.56 11.12
N GLU A 39 7.15 -5.24 10.78
CA GLU A 39 7.51 -3.93 10.23
C GLU A 39 6.86 -3.69 8.86
N ILE A 40 6.86 -4.69 7.97
CA ILE A 40 6.19 -4.63 6.66
C ILE A 40 4.68 -4.44 6.83
N SER A 41 4.05 -5.25 7.68
CA SER A 41 2.61 -5.17 7.92
C SER A 41 2.20 -3.82 8.52
N LEU A 42 3.02 -3.28 9.43
CA LEU A 42 2.78 -1.98 10.05
C LEU A 42 3.00 -0.82 9.07
N ALA A 43 4.03 -0.88 8.24
CA ALA A 43 4.26 0.10 7.18
C ALA A 43 3.10 0.13 6.17
N LEU A 44 2.60 -1.04 5.77
CA LEU A 44 1.41 -1.14 4.91
C LEU A 44 0.15 -0.63 5.59
N ARG A 45 -0.17 -1.08 6.83
CA ARG A 45 -1.34 -0.58 7.56
C ARG A 45 -1.35 0.93 7.71
N THR A 46 -0.22 1.51 8.08
CA THR A 46 -0.13 2.97 8.27
C THR A 46 -0.24 3.73 6.94
N GLY A 47 0.36 3.21 5.86
CA GLY A 47 0.20 3.78 4.52
C GLY A 47 -1.23 3.67 3.99
N LEU A 48 -1.87 2.52 4.16
CA LEU A 48 -3.24 2.27 3.71
C LEU A 48 -4.28 3.03 4.54
N SER A 49 -4.09 3.14 5.85
CA SER A 49 -4.96 3.96 6.69
C SER A 49 -4.96 5.42 6.26
N ASP A 50 -3.80 5.96 5.87
CA ASP A 50 -3.72 7.31 5.30
C ASP A 50 -4.36 7.37 3.90
N ALA A 51 -4.21 6.33 3.08
CA ALA A 51 -4.78 6.22 1.74
C ALA A 51 -6.31 6.06 1.72
N ARG A 52 -6.91 5.57 2.81
CA ARG A 52 -8.37 5.46 3.01
C ARG A 52 -9.02 6.74 3.53
N ALA A 53 -8.25 7.79 3.78
CA ALA A 53 -8.79 9.00 4.39
C ALA A 53 -9.71 9.79 3.44
N GLU A 54 -10.69 10.50 4.00
CA GLU A 54 -11.63 11.32 3.22
C GLU A 54 -11.02 12.55 2.55
N PHE A 55 -9.83 12.95 3.02
CA PHE A 55 -9.12 14.11 2.53
C PHE A 55 -7.97 13.72 1.59
N SER A 56 -7.98 14.30 0.38
CA SER A 56 -6.98 14.05 -0.67
C SER A 56 -5.54 14.27 -0.20
N PHE A 57 -5.27 15.27 0.65
CA PHE A 57 -3.93 15.51 1.18
C PHE A 57 -3.41 14.37 2.06
N LEU A 58 -4.29 13.71 2.84
CA LEU A 58 -3.95 12.54 3.64
C LEU A 58 -3.74 11.32 2.73
N ARG A 59 -4.60 11.14 1.72
CA ARG A 59 -4.44 10.07 0.75
C ARG A 59 -3.14 10.17 -0.01
N VAL A 60 -2.81 11.34 -0.54
CA VAL A 60 -1.52 11.62 -1.20
C VAL A 60 -0.34 11.32 -0.27
N ARG A 61 -0.43 11.68 1.02
CA ARG A 61 0.60 11.33 2.02
C ARG A 61 0.73 9.81 2.18
N GLY A 62 -0.38 9.09 2.26
CA GLY A 62 -0.41 7.62 2.32
C GLY A 62 0.19 6.97 1.09
N LEU A 63 -0.27 7.37 -0.10
CA LEU A 63 0.22 6.87 -1.39
C LEU A 63 1.74 7.10 -1.57
N ARG A 64 2.27 8.26 -1.19
CA ARG A 64 3.73 8.52 -1.23
C ARG A 64 4.50 7.61 -0.28
N ARG A 65 3.94 7.30 0.90
CA ARG A 65 4.53 6.35 1.85
C ARG A 65 4.55 4.94 1.27
N ILE A 66 3.42 4.49 0.69
CA ILE A 66 3.31 3.18 0.04
C ILE A 66 4.30 3.09 -1.13
N LEU A 67 4.38 4.11 -1.98
CA LEU A 67 5.33 4.13 -3.10
C LEU A 67 6.78 4.02 -2.63
N LYS A 68 7.15 4.76 -1.58
CA LYS A 68 8.50 4.67 -0.98
C LYS A 68 8.76 3.28 -0.39
N PHE A 69 7.74 2.69 0.25
CA PHE A 69 7.80 1.33 0.79
C PHE A 69 7.99 0.29 -0.32
N LEU A 70 7.20 0.33 -1.41
CA LEU A 70 7.33 -0.59 -2.54
C LEU A 70 8.73 -0.53 -3.18
N ARG A 71 9.29 0.68 -3.33
CA ARG A 71 10.69 0.85 -3.78
C ARG A 71 11.67 0.15 -2.85
N SER A 72 11.48 0.24 -1.53
CA SER A 72 12.36 -0.44 -0.57
C SER A 72 12.16 -1.96 -0.52
N VAL A 73 10.96 -2.45 -0.82
CA VAL A 73 10.65 -3.90 -0.89
C VAL A 73 11.27 -4.53 -2.14
N ALA A 74 11.30 -3.80 -3.26
CA ALA A 74 11.88 -4.26 -4.52
C ALA A 74 13.41 -4.45 -4.46
N GLU A 75 14.08 -4.02 -3.38
CA GLU A 75 15.53 -4.18 -3.19
C GLU A 75 15.94 -5.63 -2.86
N CYS A 76 15.03 -6.50 -2.39
CA CYS A 76 15.36 -7.86 -1.95
C CYS A 76 14.22 -8.88 -2.16
N ASP A 77 14.54 -10.07 -2.68
CA ASP A 77 13.54 -11.13 -2.95
C ASP A 77 12.81 -11.60 -1.68
N ALA A 78 13.49 -11.62 -0.54
CA ALA A 78 12.86 -11.98 0.73
C ALA A 78 11.74 -10.99 1.08
N THR A 79 11.95 -9.69 0.90
CA THR A 79 10.93 -8.66 1.16
C THR A 79 9.82 -8.68 0.12
N ILE A 80 10.12 -9.01 -1.14
CA ILE A 80 9.10 -9.21 -2.19
C ILE A 80 8.15 -10.34 -1.78
N ASN A 81 8.66 -11.49 -1.34
CA ASN A 81 7.84 -12.60 -0.89
C ASN A 81 6.97 -12.23 0.33
N LEU A 82 7.50 -11.44 1.27
CA LEU A 82 6.73 -10.93 2.41
C LEU A 82 5.62 -9.98 1.97
N PHE A 83 5.88 -9.13 0.97
CA PHE A 83 4.86 -8.28 0.38
C PHE A 83 3.77 -9.11 -0.31
N ILE A 84 4.13 -10.10 -1.13
CA ILE A 84 3.16 -11.02 -1.76
C ILE A 84 2.27 -11.68 -0.70
N HIS A 85 2.86 -12.22 0.38
CA HIS A 85 2.09 -12.79 1.48
C HIS A 85 1.20 -11.77 2.19
N SER A 86 1.61 -10.52 2.30
CA SER A 86 0.76 -9.48 2.88
C SER A 86 -0.49 -9.20 2.03
N GLN A 87 -0.42 -9.38 0.70
CA GLN A 87 -1.55 -9.12 -0.20
C GLN A 87 -2.65 -10.19 -0.14
N SER A 88 -2.43 -11.33 0.53
CA SER A 88 -3.51 -12.29 0.81
C SER A 88 -4.38 -11.86 2.00
N ILE A 89 -3.93 -10.88 2.80
CA ILE A 89 -4.67 -10.36 3.95
C ILE A 89 -5.51 -9.18 3.47
N PRO A 90 -6.86 -9.25 3.56
CA PRO A 90 -7.76 -8.22 3.00
C PRO A 90 -7.45 -6.79 3.48
N GLU A 91 -7.13 -6.63 4.77
CA GLU A 91 -6.80 -5.32 5.35
C GLU A 91 -5.56 -4.66 4.74
N LEU A 92 -4.63 -5.47 4.20
CA LEU A 92 -3.33 -5.06 3.67
C LEU A 92 -3.31 -5.00 2.14
N GLN A 93 -4.43 -5.32 1.48
CA GLN A 93 -4.52 -5.26 0.04
C GLN A 93 -4.45 -3.82 -0.44
N VAL A 94 -3.48 -3.55 -1.33
CA VAL A 94 -3.25 -2.20 -1.84
C VAL A 94 -4.21 -1.88 -2.99
N VAL A 95 -4.38 -2.81 -3.93
CA VAL A 95 -5.14 -2.59 -5.17
C VAL A 95 -6.58 -2.12 -4.89
N PRO A 96 -7.39 -2.80 -4.06
CA PRO A 96 -8.77 -2.37 -3.80
C PRO A 96 -8.85 -0.95 -3.24
N VAL A 97 -7.95 -0.60 -2.30
CA VAL A 97 -7.91 0.72 -1.66
C VAL A 97 -7.62 1.83 -2.68
N LEU A 98 -6.78 1.57 -3.69
CA LEU A 98 -6.52 2.55 -4.75
C LEU A 98 -7.79 2.84 -5.57
N PHE A 99 -8.55 1.81 -5.95
CA PHE A 99 -9.77 1.98 -6.74
C PHE A 99 -10.94 2.56 -5.95
N GLU A 100 -11.00 2.28 -4.65
CA GLU A 100 -12.07 2.78 -3.79
C GLU A 100 -11.89 4.28 -3.44
N HIS A 101 -10.66 4.73 -3.20
CA HIS A 101 -10.41 6.07 -2.65
C HIS A 101 -9.69 7.05 -3.57
N SER A 102 -8.86 6.58 -4.51
CA SER A 102 -7.97 7.46 -5.30
C SER A 102 -8.16 7.38 -6.81
N LEU A 103 -8.68 6.26 -7.33
CA LEU A 103 -8.98 6.02 -8.74
C LEU A 103 -10.49 5.82 -8.97
N ARG A 104 -11.32 6.14 -7.97
CA ARG A 104 -12.76 6.09 -8.09
C ARG A 104 -13.22 7.11 -9.11
N GLU A 105 -13.96 6.67 -10.11
CA GLU A 105 -14.70 7.57 -10.98
C GLU A 105 -15.74 8.29 -10.12
N HIS A 106 -15.56 9.61 -9.94
CA HIS A 106 -16.60 10.43 -9.35
C HIS A 106 -17.67 10.62 -10.42
N GLU A 107 -18.78 9.88 -10.29
CA GLU A 107 -20.05 10.41 -10.78
C GLU A 107 -20.29 11.71 -10.00
N ASP A 108 -20.54 12.80 -10.73
CA ASP A 108 -20.76 14.14 -10.18
C ASP A 108 -21.66 14.02 -8.95
N GLN A 109 -21.09 14.25 -7.76
CA GLN A 109 -21.87 14.34 -6.54
C GLN A 109 -22.70 15.61 -6.66
N ASN A 110 -23.86 15.49 -7.30
CA ASN A 110 -24.89 16.51 -7.30
C ASN A 110 -25.21 16.78 -5.84
N VAL A 111 -24.73 17.91 -5.34
CA VAL A 111 -25.12 18.43 -4.03
C VAL A 111 -26.62 18.70 -4.13
N ALA A 112 -27.44 17.73 -3.70
CA ALA A 112 -28.88 17.92 -3.63
C ALA A 112 -29.14 19.09 -2.68
N SER A 113 -29.91 20.07 -3.16
CA SER A 113 -30.27 21.28 -2.42
C SER A 113 -30.68 20.93 -0.98
N LEU A 114 -30.01 21.53 -0.01
CA LEU A 114 -30.22 21.32 1.43
C LEU A 114 -31.49 22.00 1.95
N ASP A 115 -32.59 21.97 1.20
CA ASP A 115 -33.82 22.67 1.58
C ASP A 115 -34.66 21.89 2.62
N HIS A 116 -34.26 20.67 3.04
CA HIS A 116 -35.08 19.78 3.89
C HIS A 116 -34.31 19.29 5.15
N ILE A 117 -33.89 20.26 5.96
CA ILE A 117 -32.76 20.27 6.92
C ILE A 117 -32.78 19.27 8.11
N PHE A 118 -33.80 18.42 8.36
CA PHE A 118 -33.85 17.71 9.66
C PHE A 118 -34.20 16.22 9.68
N THR A 119 -33.79 15.40 8.70
CA THR A 119 -33.91 13.92 8.83
C THR A 119 -32.92 13.11 7.99
N VAL A 120 -31.74 13.64 7.66
CA VAL A 120 -30.78 12.96 6.78
C VAL A 120 -29.50 12.63 7.55
N GLU A 121 -29.06 11.38 7.43
CA GLU A 121 -27.78 10.91 7.94
C GLU A 121 -26.64 11.79 7.42
N PRO A 122 -25.61 12.09 8.24
CA PRO A 122 -24.51 12.96 7.82
C PRO A 122 -23.85 12.39 6.55
N MET A 123 -23.94 13.15 5.47
CA MET A 123 -23.30 12.82 4.20
C MET A 123 -21.78 12.90 4.37
N GLU A 124 -21.07 11.80 4.10
CA GLU A 124 -19.61 11.78 4.15
C GLU A 124 -19.06 12.68 3.03
N ILE A 125 -18.55 13.84 3.40
CA ILE A 125 -17.93 14.79 2.47
C ILE A 125 -16.56 14.21 2.07
N THR A 126 -16.58 13.40 1.02
CA THR A 126 -15.39 12.81 0.42
C THR A 126 -14.80 13.81 -0.56
N SER A 127 -13.55 14.23 -0.33
CA SER A 127 -12.90 15.14 -1.28
C SER A 127 -12.58 14.40 -2.58
N PRO A 128 -12.87 14.97 -3.76
CA PRO A 128 -12.59 14.31 -5.02
C PRO A 128 -11.08 14.09 -5.21
N SER A 129 -10.74 13.04 -5.93
CA SER A 129 -9.35 12.73 -6.28
C SER A 129 -8.79 13.79 -7.22
N THR A 130 -7.62 14.33 -6.88
CA THR A 130 -6.91 15.29 -7.74
C THR A 130 -6.04 14.57 -8.78
N ASP A 131 -5.70 15.22 -9.89
CA ASP A 131 -4.81 14.64 -10.91
C ASP A 131 -3.46 14.17 -10.32
N GLY A 132 -2.92 14.95 -9.37
CA GLY A 132 -1.69 14.61 -8.67
C GLY A 132 -1.83 13.38 -7.75
N GLU A 133 -3.01 13.17 -7.16
CA GLU A 133 -3.33 11.97 -6.41
C GLU A 133 -3.42 10.75 -7.32
N ALA A 134 -4.19 10.86 -8.41
CA ALA A 134 -4.38 9.79 -9.39
C ALA A 134 -3.03 9.36 -10.00
N ALA A 135 -2.16 10.31 -10.35
CA ALA A 135 -0.83 10.01 -10.87
C ALA A 135 0.02 9.19 -9.89
N ILE A 136 -0.02 9.50 -8.58
CA ILE A 136 0.72 8.72 -7.57
C ILE A 136 0.05 7.35 -7.37
N ALA A 137 -1.27 7.29 -7.34
CA ALA A 137 -2.02 6.03 -7.21
C ALA A 137 -1.69 5.07 -8.37
N LEU A 138 -1.64 5.56 -9.62
CA LEU A 138 -1.23 4.76 -10.78
C LEU A 138 0.21 4.26 -10.67
N ARG A 139 1.13 5.05 -10.11
CA ARG A 139 2.51 4.60 -9.86
C ARG A 139 2.60 3.53 -8.77
N VAL A 140 1.76 3.64 -7.73
CA VAL A 140 1.64 2.60 -6.71
C VAL A 140 1.08 1.31 -7.33
N LEU A 141 0.02 1.43 -8.14
CA LEU A 141 -0.59 0.32 -8.86
C LEU A 141 0.42 -0.41 -9.76
N GLU A 142 1.17 0.34 -10.57
CA GLU A 142 2.25 -0.19 -11.41
C GLU A 142 3.25 -0.99 -10.57
N GLY A 143 3.72 -0.42 -9.45
CA GLY A 143 4.63 -1.11 -8.53
C GLY A 143 4.05 -2.41 -7.96
N CYS A 144 2.78 -2.41 -7.56
CA CYS A 144 2.11 -3.62 -7.08
C CYS A 144 2.01 -4.70 -8.17
N CYS A 145 1.63 -4.33 -9.39
CA CYS A 145 1.50 -5.25 -10.52
C CYS A 145 2.86 -5.83 -10.97
N LEU A 146 3.95 -5.09 -10.81
CA LEU A 146 5.30 -5.59 -11.08
C LEU A 146 5.76 -6.61 -10.04
N LEU A 147 5.39 -6.42 -8.77
CA LEU A 147 5.83 -7.28 -7.67
C LEU A 147 4.91 -8.49 -7.42
N HIS A 148 3.65 -8.42 -7.84
CA HIS A 148 2.65 -9.43 -7.51
C HIS A 148 1.64 -9.65 -8.64
N ARG A 149 1.66 -10.84 -9.24
CA ARG A 149 0.81 -11.19 -10.39
C ARG A 149 -0.68 -11.08 -10.10
N GLU A 150 -1.14 -11.47 -8.91
CA GLU A 150 -2.57 -11.39 -8.57
C GLU A 150 -3.02 -9.93 -8.43
N SER A 151 -2.12 -9.01 -8.06
CA SER A 151 -2.43 -7.58 -8.09
C SER A 151 -2.76 -7.08 -9.50
N THR A 152 -2.12 -7.62 -10.53
CA THR A 152 -2.50 -7.35 -11.94
C THR A 152 -3.89 -7.89 -12.26
N VAL A 153 -4.22 -9.10 -11.82
CA VAL A 153 -5.55 -9.70 -12.03
C VAL A 153 -6.63 -8.85 -11.34
N LEU A 154 -6.40 -8.46 -10.08
CA LEU A 154 -7.30 -7.57 -9.35
C LEU A 154 -7.45 -6.23 -10.07
N ALA A 155 -6.36 -5.60 -10.51
CA ALA A 155 -6.42 -4.34 -11.25
C ALA A 155 -7.30 -4.43 -12.50
N HIS A 156 -7.22 -5.55 -13.25
CA HIS A 156 -8.11 -5.79 -14.38
C HIS A 156 -9.58 -5.93 -13.98
N GLN A 157 -9.88 -6.61 -12.86
CA GLN A 157 -11.25 -6.73 -12.35
C GLN A 157 -11.85 -5.37 -11.97
N TYR A 158 -11.04 -4.47 -11.42
CA TYR A 158 -11.41 -3.08 -11.13
C TYR A 158 -11.41 -2.16 -12.36
N LYS A 159 -11.38 -2.71 -13.58
CA LYS A 159 -11.44 -1.98 -14.87
C LYS A 159 -10.31 -0.96 -15.10
N ALA A 160 -9.18 -1.09 -14.41
CA ALA A 160 -8.03 -0.17 -14.53
C ALA A 160 -7.45 -0.05 -15.95
N ILE A 161 -7.68 -1.09 -16.75
CA ILE A 161 -7.19 -1.21 -18.11
C ILE A 161 -8.42 -1.58 -18.96
N PRO A 162 -9.06 -0.65 -19.67
CA PRO A 162 -9.81 -1.05 -20.84
C PRO A 162 -8.77 -1.70 -21.75
N VAL A 163 -8.86 -3.03 -21.89
CA VAL A 163 -8.05 -3.73 -22.89
C VAL A 163 -8.39 -3.04 -24.20
N CYS A 164 -7.44 -2.30 -24.79
CA CYS A 164 -7.58 -1.80 -26.14
C CYS A 164 -7.86 -3.05 -27.00
N LYS A 165 -9.12 -3.19 -27.43
CA LYS A 165 -9.49 -4.12 -28.48
C LYS A 165 -9.03 -3.54 -29.81
#